data_AF-A0A2V2GRL9-F1
#
_entry.id   AF-A0A2V2GRL9-F1
#
_cell.length_a   1.000
_cell.length_b   1.000
_cell.length_c   1.000
_cell.angle_alpha   90.00
_cell.angle_beta   90.00
_cell.angle_gamma   90.00
#
_symmetry.space_group_name_H-M   'P 1'
#
loop_
_entity.id
_entity.type
_entity.pdbx_description
1 polymer ?
#
loop_
_entity_poly.entity_id
_entity_poly.type
_entity_poly.pdbx_seq_one_letter_code
_entity_poly.pdbx_strand_id
1 'polypeptide(L)'
;MDAVKFIKERNRMCKSFCDGCKGCPASNVCEDDLCCAVGQESTLDATAQIAIVEEWSAAHPRKTRQSVFLEQWPNAKVFVDGVLDFCPQELDSRYPCQSTDVEMRCQSCRRKFWMQEVE
;
A
#
# COMPACT_ATOMS: atom_id res chain seq x y z
N MET A 1 -4.59 -12.94 8.33
CA MET A 1 -3.47 -12.60 7.42
C MET A 1 -2.17 -13.15 8.00
N ASP A 2 -1.11 -13.35 7.20
CA ASP A 2 0.20 -13.77 7.74
C ASP A 2 0.94 -12.63 8.45
N ALA A 3 2.00 -12.95 9.21
CA ALA A 3 2.74 -11.97 10.02
C ALA A 3 3.38 -10.85 9.19
N VAL A 4 3.90 -11.17 8.00
CA VAL A 4 4.53 -10.16 7.12
C VAL A 4 3.47 -9.21 6.58
N LYS A 5 2.32 -9.76 6.15
CA LYS A 5 1.18 -8.96 5.69
C LYS A 5 0.63 -8.08 6.81
N PHE A 6 0.53 -8.61 8.04
CA PHE A 6 0.12 -7.85 9.22
C PHE A 6 1.01 -6.64 9.47
N ILE A 7 2.33 -6.82 9.50
CA ILE A 7 3.26 -5.71 9.73
C ILE A 7 3.12 -4.64 8.63
N LYS A 8 2.99 -5.06 7.36
CA LYS A 8 2.84 -4.13 6.23
C LYS A 8 1.55 -3.32 6.32
N GLU A 9 0.42 -3.97 6.57
CA GLU A 9 -0.88 -3.30 6.65
C GLU A 9 -1.04 -2.46 7.91
N ARG A 10 -0.55 -2.93 9.07
CA ARG A 10 -0.49 -2.15 10.30
C ARG A 10 0.30 -0.86 10.09
N ASN A 11 1.48 -0.94 9.47
CA ASN A 11 2.29 0.24 9.19
C ASN A 11 1.61 1.19 8.20
N ARG A 12 0.86 0.67 7.22
CA ARG A 12 0.07 1.47 6.29
C ARG A 12 -1.07 2.19 7.02
N MET A 13 -1.78 1.48 7.89
CA MET A 13 -2.81 2.03 8.76
C MET A 13 -2.26 3.18 9.60
N CYS A 14 -1.21 2.94 10.40
CA CYS A 14 -0.66 3.99 11.26
C CYS A 14 -0.21 5.23 10.48
N LYS A 15 0.40 5.07 9.30
CA LYS A 15 0.82 6.20 8.46
C LYS A 15 -0.35 7.06 7.96
N SER A 16 -1.54 6.48 7.80
CA SER A 16 -2.73 7.20 7.31
C SER A 16 -3.34 8.16 8.34
N PHE A 17 -2.97 8.06 9.62
CA PHE A 17 -3.53 8.87 10.71
C PHE A 17 -2.56 9.92 11.28
N CYS A 18 -1.43 10.17 10.61
CA CYS A 18 -0.41 11.16 11.01
C CYS A 18 0.00 11.06 12.50
N ASP A 19 0.51 12.15 13.09
CA ASP A 19 1.08 12.18 14.44
C ASP A 19 0.03 12.03 15.58
N GLY A 20 -1.26 12.01 15.25
CA GLY A 20 -2.32 12.12 16.25
C GLY A 20 -3.10 10.84 16.56
N CYS A 21 -3.01 9.79 15.72
CA CYS A 21 -3.84 8.58 15.81
C CYS A 21 -5.37 8.84 15.92
N LYS A 22 -5.83 10.08 15.72
CA LYS A 22 -7.21 10.47 15.93
C LYS A 22 -8.09 9.82 14.87
N GLY A 23 -9.10 9.06 15.32
CA GLY A 23 -9.94 8.29 14.42
C GLY A 23 -9.31 7.00 13.90
N CYS A 24 -8.08 6.65 14.33
CA CYS A 24 -7.49 5.35 14.05
C CYS A 24 -8.31 4.28 14.77
N PRO A 25 -8.72 3.18 14.10
CA PRO A 25 -9.47 2.11 14.74
C PRO A 25 -8.67 1.37 15.81
N ALA A 26 -7.34 1.50 15.79
CA ALA A 26 -6.48 0.99 16.84
C ALA A 26 -6.25 1.99 17.99
N SER A 27 -6.75 3.22 17.89
CA SER A 27 -6.64 4.21 18.97
C SER A 27 -7.73 3.95 19.99
N ASN A 28 -7.33 3.56 21.20
CA ASN A 28 -8.23 3.45 22.35
C ASN A 28 -7.78 4.42 23.46
N VAL A 29 -8.74 4.85 24.28
CA VAL A 29 -8.45 5.59 25.52
C VAL A 29 -8.30 4.55 26.63
N CYS A 30 -7.16 4.55 27.31
CA CYS A 30 -6.91 3.71 28.48
C CYS A 30 -6.60 4.61 29.67
N GLU A 31 -7.50 4.58 30.65
CA GLU A 31 -7.48 5.23 31.98
C GLU A 31 -7.12 6.73 32.02
N ASP A 32 -6.07 7.22 31.37
CA ASP A 32 -5.77 8.65 31.16
C ASP A 32 -4.88 8.94 29.92
N ASP A 33 -4.56 7.93 29.08
CA ASP A 33 -3.66 8.05 27.92
C ASP A 33 -4.21 7.43 26.62
N LEU A 34 -3.65 7.86 25.49
CA LEU A 34 -3.88 7.26 24.16
C LEU A 34 -3.09 5.95 24.05
N CYS A 35 -3.76 4.80 24.05
CA CYS A 35 -3.15 3.51 23.70
C CYS A 35 -3.35 3.16 22.24
N CYS A 36 -2.45 2.31 21.76
CA CYS A 36 -2.52 1.70 20.45
C CYS A 36 -2.77 0.20 20.60
N ALA A 37 -3.97 -0.24 20.24
CA ALA A 37 -4.41 -1.63 20.23
C ALA A 37 -3.47 -2.56 19.42
N VAL A 38 -2.77 -2.02 18.42
CA VAL A 38 -1.79 -2.74 17.58
C VAL A 38 -0.34 -2.36 17.91
N GLY A 39 -0.14 -1.67 19.03
CA GLY A 39 1.16 -1.27 19.56
C GLY A 39 1.88 -2.42 20.23
N GLN A 40 3.19 -2.26 20.42
CA GLN A 40 4.03 -3.30 21.03
C GLN A 40 3.65 -3.58 22.49
N GLU A 41 3.14 -2.58 23.20
CA GLU A 41 2.71 -2.68 24.60
C GLU A 41 1.23 -3.04 24.75
N SER A 42 0.55 -3.36 23.64
CA SER A 42 -0.85 -3.75 23.67
C SER A 42 -1.04 -5.04 24.46
N THR A 43 -2.02 -5.01 25.37
CA THR A 43 -2.46 -6.19 26.14
C THR A 43 -3.50 -7.03 25.38
N LEU A 44 -3.93 -6.58 24.19
CA LEU A 44 -4.85 -7.33 23.35
C LEU A 44 -4.18 -8.55 22.73
N ASP A 45 -4.95 -9.64 22.63
CA ASP A 45 -4.49 -10.85 21.97
C ASP A 45 -4.22 -10.60 20.48
N ALA A 46 -3.33 -11.42 19.90
CA ALA A 46 -2.92 -11.27 18.52
C ALA A 46 -4.08 -11.40 17.52
N THR A 47 -5.12 -12.18 17.83
CA THR A 47 -6.27 -12.36 16.95
C THR A 47 -7.13 -11.10 16.90
N ALA A 48 -7.35 -10.44 18.04
CA ALA A 48 -8.01 -9.14 18.09
C ALA A 48 -7.22 -8.06 17.34
N GLN A 49 -5.89 -8.03 17.49
CA GLN A 49 -5.04 -7.09 16.74
C GLN A 49 -5.13 -7.33 15.22
N ILE A 50 -5.09 -8.60 14.79
CA ILE A 50 -5.24 -8.97 13.38
C ILE A 50 -6.59 -8.51 12.84
N ALA A 51 -7.68 -8.70 13.59
CA ALA A 51 -9.02 -8.31 13.17
C ALA A 51 -9.12 -6.81 12.88
N ILE A 52 -8.57 -5.95 13.75
CA ILE A 52 -8.54 -4.49 13.57
C ILE A 52 -7.83 -4.12 12.26
N VAL A 53 -6.65 -4.71 12.01
CA VAL A 53 -5.87 -4.41 10.81
C VAL A 53 -6.55 -4.97 9.56
N GLU A 54 -7.19 -6.14 9.63
CA GLU A 54 -7.94 -6.73 8.52
C GLU A 54 -9.15 -5.88 8.13
N GLU A 55 -9.95 -5.46 9.11
CA GLU A 55 -11.12 -4.62 8.88
C GLU A 55 -10.72 -3.27 8.26
N TRP A 56 -9.70 -2.61 8.83
CA TRP A 56 -9.18 -1.37 8.25
C TRP A 56 -8.63 -1.60 6.84
N SER A 57 -7.87 -2.67 6.60
CA SER A 57 -7.29 -2.96 5.27
C SER A 57 -8.35 -3.22 4.22
N ALA A 58 -9.45 -3.89 4.59
CA ALA A 58 -10.57 -4.18 3.70
C ALA A 58 -11.34 -2.90 3.32
N ALA A 59 -11.51 -1.99 4.27
CA ALA A 59 -12.13 -0.69 4.03
C ALA A 59 -11.23 0.27 3.23
N HIS A 60 -9.91 0.02 3.21
CA HIS A 60 -8.92 0.87 2.55
C HIS A 60 -8.13 0.06 1.53
N PRO A 61 -8.74 -0.41 0.41
CA PRO A 61 -8.03 -1.18 -0.60
C PRO A 61 -6.82 -0.40 -1.13
N ARG A 62 -5.71 -1.10 -1.40
CA ARG A 62 -4.52 -0.48 -1.98
C ARG A 62 -4.85 0.08 -3.36
N LYS A 63 -4.85 1.40 -3.48
CA LYS A 63 -4.86 2.06 -4.78
C LYS A 63 -3.44 2.27 -5.23
N THR A 64 -3.14 1.78 -6.42
CA THR A 64 -1.86 1.98 -7.09
C THR A 64 -2.08 2.89 -8.28
N ARG A 65 -1.01 3.51 -8.80
CA ARG A 65 -1.10 4.22 -10.09
C ARG A 65 -1.76 3.36 -11.17
N GLN A 66 -1.44 2.07 -11.18
CA GLN A 66 -2.05 1.11 -12.10
C GLN A 66 -3.54 0.92 -11.87
N SER A 67 -4.01 0.72 -10.64
CA SER A 67 -5.44 0.52 -10.40
C SER A 67 -6.25 1.74 -10.80
N VAL A 68 -5.76 2.95 -10.49
CA VAL A 68 -6.40 4.21 -10.91
C VAL A 68 -6.40 4.36 -12.43
N PHE A 69 -5.32 4.00 -13.11
CA PHE A 69 -5.26 4.03 -14.57
C PHE A 69 -6.23 3.03 -15.21
N LEU A 70 -6.30 1.81 -14.69
CA LEU A 70 -7.18 0.77 -15.22
C LEU A 70 -8.66 1.04 -14.96
N GLU A 71 -9.03 1.85 -13.95
CA GLU A 71 -10.40 2.33 -13.79
C GLU A 71 -10.87 3.16 -15.00
N GLN A 72 -9.96 3.94 -15.63
CA GLN A 72 -10.26 4.75 -16.80
C GLN A 72 -10.09 3.99 -18.11
N TRP A 73 -9.12 3.06 -18.17
CA TRP A 73 -8.82 2.25 -19.35
C TRP A 73 -8.72 0.76 -19.01
N PRO A 74 -9.86 0.08 -18.79
CA PRO A 74 -9.89 -1.29 -18.28
C PRO A 74 -9.24 -2.32 -19.21
N ASN A 75 -9.19 -2.02 -20.51
CA ASN A 75 -8.62 -2.89 -21.54
C ASN A 75 -7.18 -2.48 -21.92
N ALA A 76 -6.54 -1.61 -21.14
CA ALA A 76 -5.15 -1.25 -21.38
C ALA A 76 -4.25 -2.49 -21.34
N LYS A 77 -3.25 -2.53 -22.22
CA LYS A 77 -2.36 -3.68 -22.35
C LYS A 77 -1.55 -3.87 -21.07
N VAL A 78 -1.62 -5.07 -20.51
CA VAL A 78 -0.76 -5.54 -19.42
C VAL A 78 0.21 -6.59 -19.94
N PHE A 79 1.37 -6.68 -19.28
CA PHE A 79 2.36 -7.70 -19.59
C PHE A 79 2.07 -9.00 -18.81
N VAL A 80 2.85 -10.06 -19.08
CA VAL A 80 2.63 -11.40 -18.47
C VAL A 80 2.68 -11.40 -16.94
N ASP A 81 3.26 -10.37 -16.35
CA ASP A 81 3.38 -10.20 -14.91
C ASP A 81 2.26 -9.35 -14.29
N GLY A 82 1.23 -9.01 -15.08
CA GLY A 82 0.06 -8.24 -14.66
C GLY A 82 0.32 -6.74 -14.53
N VAL A 83 1.49 -6.24 -14.92
CA VAL A 83 1.83 -4.81 -14.86
C VAL A 83 1.54 -4.15 -16.20
N LEU A 84 1.05 -2.91 -16.20
CA LEU A 84 0.82 -2.13 -17.42
C LEU A 84 2.05 -2.15 -18.35
N ASP A 85 1.83 -2.39 -19.63
CA ASP A 85 2.87 -2.47 -20.67
C ASP A 85 3.28 -1.10 -21.22
N PHE A 86 3.17 -0.07 -20.38
CA PHE A 86 3.53 1.31 -20.69
C PHE A 86 4.79 1.72 -19.95
N CYS A 87 5.77 2.25 -20.68
CA CYS A 87 6.97 2.81 -20.09
C CYS A 87 6.62 4.11 -19.33
N PRO A 88 7.09 4.29 -18.09
CA PRO A 88 6.85 5.53 -17.34
C PRO A 88 7.31 6.81 -18.03
N GLN A 89 8.36 6.74 -18.88
CA GLN A 89 8.88 7.90 -19.61
C GLN A 89 7.91 8.46 -20.66
N GLU A 90 6.96 7.65 -21.14
CA GLU A 90 5.90 8.10 -22.03
C GLU A 90 4.90 9.03 -21.31
N LEU A 91 4.83 8.93 -19.97
CA LEU A 91 3.94 9.73 -19.13
C LEU A 91 4.70 10.86 -18.40
N ASP A 92 5.95 10.62 -18.05
CA ASP A 92 6.82 11.57 -17.36
C ASP A 92 8.23 11.51 -17.97
N SER A 93 8.53 12.45 -18.85
CA SER A 93 9.83 12.55 -19.54
C SER A 93 11.02 12.74 -18.60
N ARG A 94 10.78 13.10 -17.33
CA ARG A 94 11.81 13.25 -16.29
C ARG A 94 12.00 11.98 -15.47
N TYR A 95 11.16 10.95 -15.66
CA TYR A 95 11.29 9.71 -14.91
C TYR A 95 12.63 9.03 -15.22
N PRO A 96 13.44 8.71 -14.19
CA PRO A 96 14.77 8.13 -14.37
C PRO A 96 14.65 6.65 -14.73
N CYS A 97 14.29 6.36 -15.98
CA CYS A 97 14.31 5.02 -16.53
C CYS A 97 15.73 4.71 -17.04
N GLN A 98 16.51 4.03 -16.22
CA GLN A 98 17.89 3.62 -16.55
C GLN A 98 17.91 2.20 -17.13
N SER A 99 16.95 1.84 -17.98
CA SER A 99 16.96 0.51 -18.60
C SER A 99 18.15 0.44 -19.57
N THR A 100 19.24 -0.20 -19.13
CA THR A 100 20.44 -0.50 -19.93
C THR A 100 20.39 -1.92 -20.50
N ASP A 101 19.23 -2.58 -20.40
CA ASP A 101 19.09 -3.99 -20.72
C ASP A 101 18.73 -4.16 -22.19
N VAL A 102 19.51 -4.96 -22.90
CA VAL A 102 19.35 -5.20 -24.35
C VAL A 102 18.09 -6.03 -24.63
N GLU A 103 17.55 -6.74 -23.61
CA GLU A 103 16.31 -7.54 -23.74
C GLU A 103 15.15 -7.07 -22.83
N MET A 104 15.39 -6.41 -21.69
CA MET A 104 14.32 -6.19 -20.69
C MET A 104 13.66 -4.81 -20.71
N ARG A 105 12.53 -4.77 -21.43
CA ARG A 105 11.40 -3.81 -21.55
C ARG A 105 11.01 -3.01 -20.28
N CYS A 106 11.95 -2.32 -19.66
CA CYS A 106 11.76 -1.46 -18.51
C CYS A 106 10.97 -2.12 -17.36
N GLN A 107 11.00 -3.46 -17.19
CA GLN A 107 10.08 -4.18 -16.29
C GLN A 107 10.18 -3.70 -14.84
N SER A 108 11.41 -3.50 -14.35
CA SER A 108 11.67 -2.94 -13.03
C SER A 108 11.14 -1.51 -12.89
N CYS A 109 11.34 -0.68 -13.93
CA CYS A 109 10.84 0.69 -13.97
C CYS A 109 9.32 0.75 -13.98
N ARG A 110 8.66 -0.10 -14.77
CA ARG A 110 7.21 -0.26 -14.83
C ARG A 110 6.66 -0.70 -13.50
N ARG A 111 7.20 -1.76 -12.89
CA ARG A 111 6.78 -2.19 -11.55
C ARG A 111 6.92 -1.07 -10.53
N LYS A 112 8.08 -0.40 -10.48
CA LYS A 112 8.34 0.68 -9.52
C LYS A 112 7.34 1.83 -9.68
N PHE A 113 7.04 2.21 -10.91
CA PHE A 113 6.12 3.30 -11.19
C PHE A 113 4.66 2.89 -10.96
N TRP A 114 4.21 1.80 -11.59
CA TRP A 114 2.81 1.40 -11.65
C TRP A 114 2.28 0.83 -10.33
N MET A 115 3.13 0.13 -9.57
CA MET A 115 2.75 -0.43 -8.26
C MET A 115 2.91 0.56 -7.11
N GLN A 116 3.33 1.80 -7.39
CA GLN A 116 3.37 2.84 -6.38
C GLN A 116 1.95 3.12 -5.87
N GLU A 117 1.78 3.07 -4.54
CA GLU A 117 0.52 3.44 -3.89
C GLU A 117 0.24 4.93 -4.09
N VAL A 118 -1.03 5.25 -4.32
CA VAL A 118 -1.56 6.61 -4.45
C VAL A 118 -2.73 6.79 -3.49
N GLU A 119 -2.94 8.01 -3.02
CA GLU A 119 -4.06 8.40 -2.15
C GLU A 119 -5.37 8.50 -2.95
#